data_AF-A0A2E8IXU6-F1
#
_entry.id   AF-A0A2E8IXU6-F1
#
_cell.length_a   1.000
_cell.length_b   1.000
_cell.length_c   1.000
_cell.angle_alpha   90.00
_cell.angle_beta   90.00
_cell.angle_gamma   90.00
#
_symmetry.space_group_name_H-M   'P 1'
#
loop_
_entity.id
_entity.type
_entity.pdbx_description
1 polymer ?
#
loop_
_entity_poly.entity_id
_entity_poly.type
_entity_poly.pdbx_seq_one_letter_code
_entity_poly.pdbx_strand_id
1 'polypeptide(L)' 'MSESAIRDWRPDEGQLPDAGRVMYRVDVTMDEPIESTIVCGPCGKITVQPGPRPDSFTCPSCQVQLWTTEEE' A
#
# COMPACT_ATOMS: atom_id res chain seq x y z
N MET A 1 11.50 5.82 19.71
CA MET A 1 10.18 5.45 19.14
C MET A 1 9.65 4.29 19.98
N SER A 2 8.41 4.36 20.47
CA SER A 2 7.80 3.26 21.23
C SER A 2 7.22 2.20 20.29
N GLU A 3 7.00 0.98 20.78
CA GLU A 3 6.40 -0.12 20.01
C GLU A 3 5.01 0.24 19.46
N SER A 4 4.22 0.98 20.24
CA SER A 4 2.94 1.57 19.81
C SER A 4 3.10 2.56 18.65
N ALA A 5 4.12 3.42 18.70
CA ALA A 5 4.36 4.40 17.65
C ALA A 5 4.77 3.77 16.32
N ILE A 6 5.38 2.58 16.36
CA ILE A 6 5.72 1.79 15.15
C ILE A 6 4.44 1.17 14.56
N ARG A 7 3.56 0.63 15.41
CA ARG A 7 2.28 0.04 14.98
C ARG A 7 1.32 1.06 14.37
N ASP A 8 1.24 2.24 14.96
CA ASP A 8 0.33 3.30 14.53
C ASP A 8 0.88 4.14 13.37
N TRP A 9 2.12 3.88 12.95
CA TRP A 9 2.75 4.63 11.88
C TRP A 9 2.02 4.41 10.55
N ARG A 10 1.72 5.52 9.86
CA ARG A 10 1.17 5.53 8.50
C ARG A 10 1.92 6.58 7.67
N PRO A 11 2.15 6.35 6.38
CA PRO A 11 2.72 7.37 5.51
C PRO A 11 1.78 8.57 5.36
N ASP A 12 2.36 9.76 5.15
CA ASP A 12 1.58 10.95 4.83
C ASP A 12 0.78 10.74 3.53
N GLU A 13 -0.46 11.22 3.53
CA GLU A 13 -1.30 11.26 2.33
C GLU A 13 -0.72 12.27 1.34
N GLY A 14 -0.39 11.81 0.14
CA GLY A 14 0.16 12.66 -0.91
C GLY A 14 0.15 11.97 -2.26
N GLN A 15 -0.17 12.75 -3.31
CA GLN A 15 -0.15 12.26 -4.68
C GLN A 15 1.30 11.97 -5.09
N LEU A 16 1.57 10.73 -5.53
CA LEU A 16 2.90 10.36 -5.99
C LEU A 16 3.17 11.03 -7.36
N PRO A 17 4.41 11.50 -7.63
CA PRO A 17 4.75 12.13 -8.89
C PRO A 17 4.55 11.16 -10.06
N ASP A 18 4.04 11.66 -11.18
CA ASP A 18 3.85 10.87 -12.40
C ASP A 18 5.22 10.49 -12.99
N ALA A 19 5.49 9.18 -13.04
CA ALA A 19 6.74 8.61 -13.53
C ALA A 19 6.55 7.78 -14.82
N GLY A 20 5.46 8.01 -15.56
CA GLY A 20 5.10 7.26 -16.77
C GLY A 20 4.56 5.85 -16.52
N ARG A 21 4.28 5.51 -15.25
CA ARG A 21 3.63 4.29 -14.79
C ARG A 21 2.82 4.59 -13.53
N VAL A 22 1.83 3.74 -13.24
CA VAL A 22 1.04 3.87 -12.01
C VAL A 22 1.98 3.70 -10.81
N MET A 23 2.05 4.73 -9.96
CA MET A 23 2.84 4.71 -8.74
C MET A 23 1.99 4.20 -7.57
N TYR A 24 2.62 3.49 -6.64
CA TYR A 24 1.99 3.01 -5.40
C TYR A 24 3.07 2.70 -4.36
N ARG A 25 2.68 2.66 -3.08
CA ARG A 25 3.54 2.21 -1.97
C ARG A 25 2.86 1.04 -1.27
N VAL A 26 3.64 0.04 -0.88
CA VAL A 26 3.17 -1.07 -0.05
C VAL A 26 4.17 -1.26 1.09
N ASP A 27 3.70 -1.10 2.33
CA ASP A 27 4.44 -1.44 3.52
C ASP A 27 3.80 -2.68 4.15
N VAL A 28 4.62 -3.66 4.55
CA VAL A 28 4.17 -4.89 5.20
C VAL A 28 4.83 -4.98 6.57
N THR A 29 4.06 -5.25 7.61
CA THR A 29 4.63 -5.52 8.94
C THR A 29 5.42 -6.83 8.91
N MET A 30 6.59 -6.84 9.57
CA MET A 30 7.44 -8.04 9.65
C MET A 30 7.01 -8.99 10.78
N ASP A 31 6.37 -8.45 11.81
CA ASP A 31 5.93 -9.18 13.01
C ASP A 31 4.40 -9.20 13.12
N GLU A 32 3.87 -10.14 13.91
CA GLU A 32 2.42 -10.28 14.07
C GLU A 32 1.76 -9.05 14.77
N PRO A 33 0.59 -8.61 14.27
CA PRO A 33 -0.12 -9.14 13.11
C PRO A 33 0.54 -8.72 11.78
N ILE A 34 0.66 -9.69 10.85
CA ILE A 34 1.10 -9.40 9.49
C ILE A 34 -0.02 -8.64 8.77
N GLU A 35 0.27 -7.42 8.34
CA GLU A 35 -0.66 -6.51 7.70
C GLU A 35 0.04 -5.73 6.60
N SER A 36 -0.72 -5.38 5.56
CA SER A 36 -0.25 -4.57 4.44
C SER A 36 -0.93 -3.22 4.44
N THR A 37 -0.13 -2.15 4.38
CA THR A 37 -0.58 -0.77 4.16
C THR A 37 -0.25 -0.37 2.73
N ILE A 38 -1.28 -0.04 1.94
CA ILE A 38 -1.18 0.23 0.51
C ILE A 38 -1.61 1.66 0.23
N VAL A 39 -0.75 2.43 -0.43
CA VAL A 39 -1.04 3.81 -0.87
C VAL A 39 -1.19 3.82 -2.38
N CYS A 40 -2.37 4.22 -2.85
CA CYS A 40 -2.64 4.49 -4.25
C CYS A 40 -1.98 5.81 -4.67
N GLY A 41 -0.98 5.77 -5.56
CA GLY A 41 -0.36 7.00 -6.07
C GLY A 41 -1.32 7.93 -6.83
N PRO A 42 -2.22 7.41 -7.69
CA PRO A 42 -3.17 8.26 -8.43
C PRO A 42 -4.17 9.06 -7.58
N CYS A 43 -4.73 8.47 -6.52
CA CYS A 43 -5.79 9.13 -5.73
C CYS A 43 -5.45 9.34 -4.26
N GLY A 44 -4.26 8.92 -3.81
CA GLY A 44 -3.81 9.04 -2.42
C GLY A 44 -4.46 8.07 -1.43
N LYS A 45 -5.42 7.23 -1.86
CA LYS A 45 -6.14 6.32 -0.96
C LYS A 45 -5.18 5.37 -0.25
N ILE A 46 -5.25 5.37 1.08
CA ILE A 46 -4.62 4.37 1.96
C ILE A 46 -5.63 3.24 2.23
N THR A 47 -5.19 2.01 1.99
CA THR A 47 -5.91 0.77 2.33
C THR A 47 -5.03 -0.07 3.24
N VAL A 48 -5.56 -0.49 4.39
CA VAL A 48 -4.91 -1.46 5.28
C VAL A 48 -5.68 -2.76 5.20
N GLN A 49 -4.99 -3.87 5.01
CA GLN A 49 -5.59 -5.20 4.96
C GLN A 49 -4.72 -6.24 5.69
N PRO A 50 -5.34 -7.26 6.30
CA PRO A 50 -4.59 -8.34 6.95
C PRO A 50 -3.83 -9.18 5.92
N GLY A 51 -2.68 -9.69 6.32
CA GLY A 51 -1.83 -10.55 5.51
C GLY A 51 -0.70 -9.83 4.77
N PRO A 52 0.15 -10.61 4.07
CA PRO A 52 1.29 -10.08 3.33
C PRO A 52 0.84 -9.29 2.09
N ARG A 53 1.82 -8.70 1.38
CA ARG A 53 1.56 -8.01 0.11
C ARG A 53 0.84 -8.96 -0.86
N PRO A 54 -0.32 -8.59 -1.41
CA PRO A 54 -1.05 -9.42 -2.35
C PRO A 54 -0.39 -9.42 -3.74
N ASP A 55 -0.66 -10.46 -4.52
CA ASP A 55 -0.15 -10.62 -5.89
C ASP A 55 -0.67 -9.55 -6.84
N SER A 56 -1.93 -9.15 -6.67
CA SER A 56 -2.52 -8.03 -7.40
C SER A 56 -3.27 -7.11 -6.47
N PHE A 57 -3.39 -5.86 -6.87
CA PHE A 57 -4.20 -4.90 -6.14
C PHE A 57 -4.78 -3.83 -7.04
N THR A 58 -6.09 -3.64 -6.91
CA THR A 58 -6.85 -2.57 -7.55
C THR A 58 -7.33 -1.62 -6.47
N CYS A 59 -7.08 -0.32 -6.65
CA CYS A 59 -7.50 0.67 -5.68
C CYS A 59 -9.03 0.68 -5.53
N PRO A 60 -9.59 0.47 -4.32
CA PRO A 60 -11.04 0.46 -4.13
C PRO A 60 -11.69 1.83 -4.37
N SER A 61 -10.91 2.92 -4.33
CA SER A 61 -11.41 4.29 -4.50
C SER A 61 -11.47 4.73 -5.96
N CYS A 62 -10.40 4.56 -6.73
CA CYS A 62 -10.33 5.03 -8.13
C CYS A 62 -10.36 3.91 -9.17
N GLN A 63 -10.45 2.65 -8.74
CA GLN A 63 -10.51 1.46 -9.60
C GLN A 63 -9.29 1.28 -10.52
N VAL A 64 -8.19 1.98 -10.26
CA VAL A 64 -6.92 1.80 -10.98
C VAL A 64 -6.22 0.54 -10.47
N GLN A 65 -5.84 -0.35 -11.38
CA GLN A 65 -4.94 -1.47 -11.09
C GLN A 65 -3.56 -0.91 -10.77
N LEU A 66 -3.09 -1.12 -9.53
CA LEU A 66 -1.79 -0.65 -9.07
C LEU A 66 -0.68 -1.61 -9.49
N TRP A 67 -0.90 -2.91 -9.27
CA TRP A 67 -0.01 -3.97 -9.75
C TRP A 67 -0.77 -5.27 -9.96
N THR A 68 -0.15 -6.14 -10.75
CA THR A 68 -0.42 -7.58 -10.81
C THR A 68 0.94 -8.24 -11.01
N THR A 69 1.28 -9.24 -10.20
CA THR A 69 2.35 -10.17 -10.55
C THR A 69 1.80 -11.07 -11.66
N GLU A 70 2.46 -11.09 -12.81
CA GLU A 70 2.28 -12.17 -13.77
C GLU A 70 3.01 -13.39 -13.17
N GLU A 71 2.29 -14.48 -12.91
CA GLU A 71 2.92 -15.77 -12.60
C GLU A 71 3.63 -16.26 -13.87
N GLU A 72 4.97 -16.37 -13.84
CA GLU A 72 5.78 -17.04 -14.88
C GLU A 72 5.75 -18.57 -14.72
#